data_AF-A0A1D7TMQ4-F1
#
_entry.id   AF-A0A1D7TMQ4-F1
#
_cell.length_a   1.000
_cell.length_b   1.000
_cell.length_c   1.000
_cell.angle_alpha   90.00
_cell.angle_beta   90.00
_cell.angle_gamma   90.00
#
_symmetry.space_group_name_H-M   'P 1'
#
loop_
_entity.id
_entity.type
_entity.pdbx_description
1 polymer ?
#
loop_
_entity_poly.entity_id
_entity_poly.type
_entity_poly.pdbx_seq_one_letter_code
_entity_poly.pdbx_strand_id
1 'polypeptide(L)'
;MTPKITINTGTPRSVAGNMISGALAAGMVATALSYTKYKQSELSKDEAIKQSLKLTVQGGIATGSAIAAANALGRNSWLGLLGSLTVGVAGIYGVEKLYEKTCTCTQTIDVSTTEEETK
;
A
#
# COMPACT_ATOMS: atom_id res chain seq x y z
N MET A 1 -39.92 -4.13 -8.07
CA MET A 1 -38.72 -4.95 -8.31
C MET A 1 -37.57 -4.03 -8.66
N THR A 2 -36.65 -3.78 -7.74
CA THR A 2 -35.44 -3.00 -8.03
C THR A 2 -34.54 -3.84 -8.95
N PRO A 3 -34.06 -3.31 -10.09
CA PRO A 3 -33.20 -4.08 -10.98
C PRO A 3 -31.94 -4.52 -10.22
N LYS A 4 -31.65 -5.83 -10.26
CA LYS A 4 -30.43 -6.42 -9.71
C LYS A 4 -29.27 -6.05 -10.65
N ILE A 5 -28.66 -4.89 -10.42
CA ILE A 5 -27.48 -4.46 -11.17
C ILE A 5 -26.30 -5.36 -10.76
N THR A 6 -26.03 -6.38 -11.56
CA THR A 6 -24.86 -7.24 -11.37
C THR A 6 -23.70 -6.64 -12.15
N ILE A 7 -22.72 -6.08 -11.44
CA ILE A 7 -21.49 -5.55 -12.05
C ILE A 7 -20.52 -6.71 -12.25
N ASN A 8 -20.19 -7.05 -13.49
CA ASN A 8 -19.18 -8.06 -13.79
C ASN A 8 -17.77 -7.45 -13.66
N THR A 9 -17.03 -7.84 -12.63
CA THR A 9 -15.65 -7.39 -12.38
C THR A 9 -14.58 -8.37 -12.90
N GLY A 10 -15.00 -9.36 -13.70
CA GLY A 10 -14.19 -10.49 -14.12
C GLY A 10 -14.04 -11.56 -13.04
N THR A 11 -13.03 -12.42 -13.20
CA THR A 11 -12.72 -13.49 -12.25
C THR A 11 -12.15 -12.94 -10.94
N PRO A 12 -12.46 -13.56 -9.78
CA PRO A 12 -11.87 -13.17 -8.51
C PRO A 12 -10.34 -13.26 -8.52
N ARG A 13 -9.66 -12.26 -7.93
CA ARG A 13 -8.19 -12.16 -7.85
C ARG A 13 -7.68 -12.39 -6.42
N SER A 14 -6.42 -12.80 -6.27
CA SER A 14 -5.78 -12.98 -4.97
C SER A 14 -5.52 -11.64 -4.28
N VAL A 15 -6.19 -11.38 -3.16
CA VAL A 15 -6.01 -10.15 -2.38
C VAL A 15 -4.57 -10.03 -1.87
N ALA A 16 -4.01 -11.11 -1.31
CA ALA A 16 -2.65 -11.11 -0.77
C ALA A 16 -1.59 -10.93 -1.88
N GLY A 17 -1.75 -11.62 -3.01
CA GLY A 17 -0.81 -11.49 -4.14
C GLY A 17 -0.79 -10.07 -4.71
N ASN A 18 -1.98 -9.49 -4.93
CA ASN A 18 -2.09 -8.12 -5.42
C ASN A 18 -1.67 -7.07 -4.38
N MET A 19 -1.87 -7.32 -3.09
CA MET A 19 -1.34 -6.47 -2.02
C MET A 19 0.19 -6.39 -2.08
N ILE A 20 0.88 -7.54 -2.18
CA ILE A 20 2.35 -7.58 -2.25
C ILE A 20 2.84 -6.87 -3.52
N SER A 21 2.22 -7.15 -4.67
CA SER A 21 2.58 -6.49 -5.93
C SER A 21 2.33 -4.98 -5.89
N GLY A 22 1.21 -4.54 -5.30
CA GLY A 22 0.89 -3.13 -5.10
C GLY A 22 1.89 -2.43 -4.19
N ALA A 23 2.34 -3.11 -3.13
CA ALA A 23 3.38 -2.59 -2.25
C ALA A 23 4.71 -2.40 -3.00
N LEU A 24 5.15 -3.40 -3.78
CA LEU A 24 6.38 -3.31 -4.56
C LEU A 24 6.31 -2.18 -5.60
N ALA A 25 5.21 -2.08 -6.35
CA ALA A 25 5.02 -1.02 -7.34
C ALA A 25 5.03 0.37 -6.70
N ALA A 26 4.30 0.55 -5.59
CA ALA A 26 4.30 1.80 -4.84
C ALA A 26 5.68 2.12 -4.26
N GLY A 27 6.42 1.11 -3.77
CA GLY A 27 7.77 1.28 -3.24
C GLY A 27 8.79 1.71 -4.29
N MET A 28 8.71 1.17 -5.51
CA MET A 28 9.55 1.62 -6.63
C MET A 28 9.31 3.10 -6.95
N VAL A 29 8.04 3.49 -7.10
CA VAL A 29 7.66 4.89 -7.39
C VAL A 29 8.04 5.80 -6.23
N ALA A 30 7.76 5.40 -4.99
CA ALA A 30 8.05 6.19 -3.82
C ALA A 30 9.56 6.37 -3.60
N THR A 31 10.36 5.34 -3.87
CA THR A 31 11.82 5.41 -3.80
C THR A 31 12.36 6.36 -4.85
N ALA A 32 11.89 6.26 -6.11
CA ALA A 32 12.29 7.18 -7.17
C ALA A 32 11.96 8.64 -6.81
N LEU A 33 10.73 8.91 -6.36
CA LEU A 33 10.31 10.25 -5.94
C LEU A 33 11.13 10.77 -4.74
N SER A 34 11.32 9.94 -3.73
CA SER A 34 12.04 10.35 -2.50
C SER A 34 13.53 10.54 -2.76
N TYR A 35 14.13 9.76 -3.65
CA TYR A 35 15.53 9.94 -4.07
C TYR A 35 15.72 11.26 -4.81
N THR A 36 14.81 11.61 -5.72
CA THR A 36 14.82 12.90 -6.42
C THR A 36 14.68 14.07 -5.43
N LYS A 37 13.80 13.98 -4.43
CA LYS A 37 13.64 14.99 -3.37
C LYS A 37 14.88 15.10 -2.47
N TYR A 38 15.51 13.97 -2.15
CA TYR A 38 16.78 13.96 -1.42
C TYR A 38 17.89 14.69 -2.20
N LYS A 39 18.01 14.44 -3.51
CA LYS A 39 18.99 15.14 -4.36
C LYS A 39 18.72 16.65 -4.47
N GLN A 40 17.46 17.07 -4.37
CA GLN A 40 17.08 18.48 -4.36
C GLN A 40 17.19 19.14 -2.97
N SER A 41 17.74 18.43 -1.97
CA SER A 41 17.83 18.91 -0.57
C SER A 41 16.47 19.26 0.06
N GLU A 42 15.37 18.74 -0.48
CA GLU A 42 14.01 18.90 0.06
C GLU A 42 13.73 17.93 1.21
N LEU A 43 14.47 16.81 1.27
CA LEU A 43 14.35 15.77 2.28
C LEU A 43 15.73 15.29 2.73
N SER A 44 15.85 14.95 4.01
CA SER A 44 16.98 14.16 4.52
C SER A 44 16.93 12.72 3.98
N LYS A 45 18.06 12.01 3.98
CA LYS A 45 18.12 10.58 3.63
C LYS A 45 17.15 9.76 4.47
N ASP A 46 17.12 10.00 5.79
CA ASP A 46 16.24 9.27 6.71
C ASP A 46 14.76 9.54 6.39
N GLU A 47 14.43 10.78 6.05
CA GLU A 47 13.06 11.18 5.73
C GLU A 47 12.62 10.59 4.38
N ALA A 48 13.52 10.52 3.41
CA ALA A 48 13.28 9.88 2.12
C ALA A 48 13.03 8.36 2.27
N ILE A 49 13.77 7.68 3.14
CA ILE A 49 13.57 6.24 3.43
C ILE A 49 12.22 6.03 4.14
N LYS A 50 11.92 6.80 5.19
CA LYS A 50 10.65 6.72 5.91
C LYS A 50 9.46 6.96 4.98
N GLN A 51 9.54 7.98 4.14
CA GLN A 51 8.49 8.30 3.18
C GLN A 51 8.29 7.16 2.17
N SER A 52 9.39 6.58 1.66
CA SER A 52 9.33 5.45 0.74
C SER A 52 8.68 4.24 1.37
N LEU A 53 9.03 3.91 2.61
CA LEU A 53 8.44 2.79 3.34
C LEU A 53 6.97 3.03 3.69
N LYS A 54 6.61 4.24 4.13
CA LYS A 54 5.21 4.63 4.37
C LYS A 54 4.36 4.41 3.12
N LEU A 55 4.82 4.91 1.97
CA LEU A 55 4.11 4.80 0.69
C LEU A 55 4.06 3.36 0.17
N THR A 56 5.10 2.56 0.41
CA THR A 56 5.12 1.12 0.10
C THR A 56 3.99 0.39 0.82
N VAL A 57 3.90 0.57 2.15
CA VAL A 57 2.87 -0.09 2.96
C VAL A 57 1.47 0.42 2.60
N GLN A 58 1.30 1.74 2.44
CA GLN A 58 0.02 2.33 2.03
C GLN A 58 -0.41 1.84 0.64
N GLY A 59 0.53 1.71 -0.30
CA GLY A 59 0.28 1.16 -1.63
C GLY A 59 -0.22 -0.28 -1.58
N GLY A 60 0.40 -1.13 -0.76
CA GLY A 60 -0.06 -2.50 -0.55
C GLY A 60 -1.48 -2.57 0.02
N ILE A 61 -1.77 -1.79 1.07
CA ILE A 61 -3.10 -1.72 1.69
C ILE A 61 -4.14 -1.21 0.68
N ALA A 62 -3.82 -0.16 -0.08
CA ALA A 62 -4.70 0.42 -1.09
C ALA A 62 -5.02 -0.60 -2.19
N THR A 63 -4.01 -1.29 -2.73
CA THR A 63 -4.22 -2.31 -3.77
C THR A 63 -4.98 -3.52 -3.23
N GLY A 64 -4.60 -4.03 -2.05
CA GLY A 64 -5.28 -5.17 -1.43
C GLY A 64 -6.75 -4.89 -1.14
N SER A 65 -7.06 -3.74 -0.55
CA SER A 65 -8.43 -3.33 -0.24
C SER A 65 -9.26 -3.08 -1.51
N ALA A 66 -8.69 -2.46 -2.54
CA ALA A 66 -9.35 -2.27 -3.83
C ALA A 66 -9.68 -3.61 -4.52
N ILE A 67 -8.77 -4.58 -4.48
CA ILE A 67 -9.01 -5.92 -5.07
C ILE A 67 -10.07 -6.68 -4.26
N ALA A 68 -10.05 -6.58 -2.93
CA ALA A 68 -11.10 -7.14 -2.09
C ALA A 68 -12.48 -6.51 -2.40
N ALA A 69 -12.52 -5.19 -2.60
CA ALA A 69 -13.71 -4.46 -2.99
C ALA A 69 -14.23 -4.89 -4.36
N ALA A 70 -13.33 -5.00 -5.35
CA ALA A 70 -13.67 -5.49 -6.69
C ALA A 70 -14.22 -6.92 -6.65
N ASN A 71 -13.60 -7.82 -5.87
CA ASN A 71 -14.09 -9.18 -5.69
C ASN A 71 -15.46 -9.24 -4.99
N ALA A 72 -15.73 -8.33 -4.03
CA ALA A 72 -17.03 -8.23 -3.38
C ALA A 72 -18.10 -7.67 -4.33
N LEU A 73 -17.73 -6.68 -5.14
CA LEU A 73 -18.59 -6.09 -6.16
C LEU A 73 -19.00 -7.11 -7.22
N GLY A 74 -18.05 -7.91 -7.72
CA GLY A 74 -18.32 -9.00 -8.67
C GLY A 74 -19.24 -10.09 -8.12
N ARG A 75 -19.27 -10.25 -6.79
CA ARG A 75 -20.22 -11.14 -6.09
C ARG A 75 -21.52 -10.44 -5.70
N ASN A 76 -21.75 -9.21 -6.16
CA ASN A 76 -22.94 -8.42 -5.85
C ASN A 76 -23.12 -8.19 -4.32
N SER A 77 -22.03 -8.13 -3.57
CA SER A 77 -22.00 -7.90 -2.12
C SER A 77 -21.58 -6.47 -1.81
N TRP A 78 -22.55 -5.56 -1.70
CA TRP A 78 -22.32 -4.16 -1.33
C TRP A 78 -21.72 -4.00 0.07
N LEU A 79 -22.12 -4.85 1.03
CA LEU A 79 -21.55 -4.85 2.37
C LEU A 79 -20.06 -5.26 2.33
N GLY A 80 -19.70 -6.25 1.52
CA GLY A 80 -18.31 -6.64 1.33
C GLY A 80 -17.48 -5.55 0.67
N LEU A 81 -18.04 -4.85 -0.32
CA LEU A 81 -17.40 -3.70 -0.97
C LEU A 81 -17.11 -2.61 0.06
N LEU A 82 -18.14 -2.14 0.76
CA LEU A 82 -17.99 -1.04 1.72
C LEU A 82 -17.05 -1.44 2.86
N GLY A 83 -17.21 -2.63 3.42
CA GLY A 83 -16.33 -3.14 4.47
C GLY A 83 -14.86 -3.19 4.04
N SER A 84 -14.58 -3.69 2.83
CA SER A 84 -13.20 -3.75 2.32
C SER A 84 -12.58 -2.36 2.08
N LEU A 85 -13.35 -1.40 1.56
CA LEU A 85 -12.90 -0.01 1.41
C LEU A 85 -12.65 0.65 2.76
N THR A 86 -13.57 0.48 3.72
CA THR A 86 -13.42 1.02 5.07
C THR A 86 -12.19 0.45 5.76
N VAL A 87 -11.94 -0.86 5.67
CA VAL A 87 -10.73 -1.49 6.21
C VAL A 87 -9.47 -0.94 5.52
N GLY A 88 -9.51 -0.72 4.19
CA GLY A 88 -8.42 -0.10 3.46
C GLY A 88 -8.10 1.31 3.96
N VAL A 89 -9.10 2.16 4.07
CA VAL A 89 -8.97 3.55 4.57
C VAL A 89 -8.48 3.55 6.02
N ALA A 90 -9.08 2.72 6.88
CA ALA A 90 -8.67 2.58 8.28
C ALA A 90 -7.23 2.07 8.40
N GLY A 91 -6.81 1.14 7.54
CA GLY A 91 -5.43 0.65 7.49
C GLY A 91 -4.44 1.73 7.09
N ILE A 92 -4.75 2.52 6.06
CA ILE A 92 -3.91 3.65 5.63
C ILE A 92 -3.81 4.70 6.75
N TYR A 93 -4.94 5.02 7.40
CA TYR A 93 -4.98 5.95 8.53
C TYR A 93 -4.19 5.42 9.73
N GLY A 94 -4.28 4.12 10.02
CA GLY A 94 -3.50 3.47 11.07
C GLY A 94 -2.00 3.55 10.81
N VAL A 95 -1.57 3.31 9.57
CA VAL A 95 -0.18 3.49 9.16
C VAL A 95 0.25 4.95 9.32
N GLU A 96 -0.59 5.91 8.93
CA GLU A 96 -0.30 7.33 9.08
C GLU A 96 -0.09 7.72 10.55
N LYS A 97 -1.00 7.30 11.43
CA LYS A 97 -0.90 7.55 12.87
C LYS A 97 0.28 6.85 13.53
N LEU A 98 0.61 5.64 13.10
CA LEU A 98 1.76 4.91 13.62
C LEU A 98 3.06 5.63 13.23
N TYR A 99 3.19 6.06 11.97
CA TYR A 99 4.35 6.82 11.51
C TYR A 99 4.48 8.18 12.19
N GLU A 100 3.37 8.89 12.43
CA GLU A 100 3.37 10.13 13.21
C GLU A 100 3.87 9.91 14.64
N LYS A 101 3.49 8.80 15.29
CA LYS A 101 3.95 8.46 16.65
C LYS A 101 5.40 7.98 16.70
N THR A 102 5.86 7.22 15.70
CA THR A 102 7.24 6.73 15.64
C THR A 102 8.25 7.85 15.36
N CYS A 103 7.81 9.05 14.95
CA CYS A 103 8.66 10.25 14.90
C CYS A 103 9.27 10.67 16.25
N THR A 104 8.82 10.10 17.38
CA THR A 104 9.41 10.37 18.71
C THR A 104 10.29 9.22 19.24
N CYS A 105 10.35 8.05 18.58
CA CYS A 105 11.13 6.93 19.12
C CYS A 105 11.58 5.94 18.02
N THR A 106 12.89 5.77 17.86
CA THR A 106 13.57 4.57 17.34
C THR A 106 13.41 4.29 15.84
N GLN A 107 14.41 4.62 15.01
CA GLN A 107 15.63 3.84 14.70
C GLN A 107 15.38 2.44 14.11
N THR A 108 16.02 2.21 12.97
CA THR A 108 16.41 0.93 12.37
C THR A 108 15.30 -0.08 12.05
N ILE A 109 14.71 0.07 10.87
CA ILE A 109 14.50 -1.12 10.03
C ILE A 109 15.78 -1.25 9.20
N ASP A 110 16.68 -2.09 9.70
CA ASP A 110 17.82 -2.59 8.95
C ASP A 110 17.26 -3.43 7.79
N VAL A 111 17.22 -2.85 6.58
CA VAL A 111 17.01 -3.63 5.36
C VAL A 111 18.33 -4.36 5.11
N SER A 112 18.52 -5.45 5.83
CA SER A 112 19.49 -6.46 5.45
C SER A 112 18.91 -7.23 4.25
N THR A 113 19.25 -6.79 3.05
CA THR A 113 19.22 -7.67 1.87
C THR A 113 20.53 -7.52 1.14
N THR A 114 21.52 -8.25 1.67
CA THR A 114 22.54 -9.01 0.97
C THR A 114 22.86 -8.55 -0.45
N GLU A 115 24.04 -7.96 -0.58
CA GLU A 115 24.92 -8.15 -1.73
C GLU A 115 24.99 -9.65 -2.03
N GLU A 116 24.56 -10.07 -3.23
CA GLU A 116 25.05 -11.32 -3.81
C GLU A 116 25.82 -10.94 -5.06
N GLU A 117 27.15 -10.96 -4.91
CA GLU A 117 28.10 -10.95 -6.00
C GLU A 117 27.76 -12.04 -7.03
N THR A 118 27.88 -11.75 -8.32
CA THR A 118 28.35 -12.78 -9.24
C THR A 118 29.19 -12.15 -10.34
N LYS A 119 30.49 -12.24 -10.07
CA LYS A 119 31.66 -12.35 -10.95
C LYS A 119 31.42 -12.55 -12.46
#